data_AF-A0A943QTJ5-F1
#
_entry.id   AF-A0A943QTJ5-F1
#
_cell.length_a   1.000
_cell.length_b   1.000
_cell.length_c   1.000
_cell.angle_alpha   90.00
_cell.angle_beta   90.00
_cell.angle_gamma   90.00
#
_symmetry.space_group_name_H-M   'P 1'
#
loop_
_entity.id
_entity.type
_entity.pdbx_description
1 polymer ?
#
loop_
_entity_poly.entity_id
_entity_poly.type
_entity_poly.pdbx_seq_one_letter_code
_entity_poly.pdbx_strand_id
1 'polypeptide(L)' 'LINDVSYLRVQFVYQSGRNSVRVNRQTFFPVKDLVEKGQILEALKEIKDRETLQRFCRYMEALVAYFKFYGGKD' A
#
# COMPACT_ATOMS: atom_id res chain seq x y z
N LEU A 1 -10.13 11.93 11.30
CA LEU A 1 -8.68 11.73 11.03
C LEU A 1 -8.15 10.42 11.61
N ILE A 2 -8.04 10.27 12.95
CA ILE A 2 -7.48 9.06 13.57
C ILE A 2 -8.33 7.81 13.27
N ASN A 3 -9.66 7.95 13.30
CA ASN A 3 -10.58 6.88 12.92
C ASN A 3 -10.43 6.49 11.43
N ASP A 4 -10.23 7.47 10.54
CA ASP A 4 -10.09 7.24 9.10
C ASP A 4 -8.76 6.53 8.78
N VAL A 5 -7.67 6.92 9.43
CA VAL A 5 -6.35 6.26 9.32
C VAL A 5 -6.41 4.83 9.85
N SER A 6 -7.13 4.61 10.96
CA SER A 6 -7.30 3.26 11.53
C SER A 6 -8.11 2.36 10.59
N TYR A 7 -9.18 2.88 10.00
CA TYR A 7 -9.96 2.18 8.99
C TYR A 7 -9.12 1.86 7.75
N LEU A 8 -8.32 2.83 7.28
CA LEU A 8 -7.42 2.65 6.13
C LEU A 8 -6.40 1.54 6.37
N ARG A 9 -5.83 1.46 7.58
CA ARG A 9 -4.92 0.38 7.98
C ARG A 9 -5.57 -0.99 7.90
N VAL A 10 -6.79 -1.14 8.43
CA VAL A 10 -7.55 -2.40 8.36
C VAL A 10 -7.85 -2.77 6.91
N GLN A 11 -8.26 -1.79 6.09
CA GLN A 11 -8.45 -1.95 4.65
C GLN A 11 -7.19 -2.49 3.96
N PHE A 12 -6.01 -1.89 4.20
CA PHE A 12 -4.76 -2.37 3.61
C PHE A 12 -4.42 -3.80 3.99
N VAL A 13 -4.55 -4.16 5.27
CA VAL A 13 -4.32 -5.53 5.73
C VAL A 13 -5.31 -6.50 5.08
N TYR A 14 -6.59 -6.16 5.02
CA TYR A 14 -7.60 -6.98 4.37
C TYR A 14 -7.32 -7.17 2.87
N GLN A 15 -6.99 -6.10 2.15
CA GLN A 15 -6.67 -6.15 0.72
C GLN A 15 -5.38 -6.92 0.44
N SER A 16 -4.41 -6.89 1.35
CA SER A 16 -3.17 -7.65 1.24
C SER A 16 -3.40 -9.16 1.24
N GLY A 17 -4.36 -9.64 2.04
CA GLY A 17 -4.73 -11.06 2.10
C GLY A 17 -5.70 -11.49 1.01
N ARG A 18 -6.57 -10.59 0.54
CA ARG A 18 -7.61 -10.90 -0.46
C ARG A 18 -7.08 -10.92 -1.90
N ASN A 19 -6.17 -10.01 -2.25
CA ASN A 19 -5.70 -9.87 -3.64
C ASN A 19 -4.54 -10.81 -3.93
N SER A 20 -4.89 -12.08 -4.14
CA SER A 20 -3.95 -13.11 -4.58
C SER A 20 -4.04 -13.32 -6.09
N VAL A 21 -2.89 -13.44 -6.75
CA VAL A 21 -2.76 -13.73 -8.17
C VAL A 21 -2.10 -15.10 -8.30
N ARG A 22 -2.71 -16.01 -9.07
CA ARG A 22 -2.15 -17.34 -9.31
C ARG A 22 -1.44 -17.37 -10.67
N VAL A 23 -0.16 -17.72 -10.67
CA VAL A 23 0.66 -17.88 -11.88
C VAL A 23 1.41 -19.20 -11.78
N ASN A 24 1.31 -20.08 -12.79
CA ASN A 24 2.08 -21.33 -12.90
C ASN A 24 2.11 -22.17 -11.61
N ARG A 25 0.94 -22.35 -10.97
CA ARG A 25 0.73 -23.08 -9.70
C ARG A 25 1.30 -22.41 -8.43
N GLN A 26 1.89 -21.22 -8.54
CA GLN A 26 2.25 -20.37 -7.40
C GLN A 26 1.20 -19.27 -7.18
N THR A 27 0.99 -18.92 -5.91
CA THR A 27 0.10 -17.83 -5.51
C THR A 27 0.96 -16.66 -5.02
N PHE A 28 0.81 -15.53 -5.67
CA PHE A 28 1.47 -14.27 -5.34
C PHE A 28 0.49 -13.31 -4.70
N PHE A 29 0.96 -12.50 -3.77
CA PHE A 29 0.15 -11.48 -3.11
C PHE A 29 0.79 -10.11 -3.39
N PRO A 30 0.57 -9.54 -4.58
CA PRO A 30 1.26 -8.30 -4.99
C PRO A 30 0.95 -7.12 -4.07
N VAL A 31 -0.28 -7.05 -3.54
CA VAL A 31 -0.66 -6.00 -2.58
C VAL A 31 0.05 -6.21 -1.24
N LYS A 32 0.23 -7.46 -0.80
CA LYS A 32 1.00 -7.76 0.41
C LYS A 32 2.46 -7.38 0.26
N ASP A 33 3.07 -7.73 -0.86
CA ASP A 33 4.46 -7.38 -1.16
C ASP A 33 4.66 -5.85 -1.17
N LEU A 34 3.72 -5.10 -1.76
CA LEU A 34 3.72 -3.65 -1.74
C LEU A 34 3.60 -3.07 -0.32
N VAL A 35 2.68 -3.60 0.50
CA VAL A 35 2.46 -3.12 1.88
C VAL A 35 3.67 -3.41 2.77
N GLU A 36 4.29 -4.58 2.62
CA GLU A 36 5.46 -4.99 3.39
C GLU A 36 6.73 -4.25 2.95
N LYS A 37 7.06 -4.25 1.64
CA LYS A 37 8.25 -3.56 1.12
C LYS A 37 8.15 -2.05 1.18
N GLY A 38 6.96 -1.50 0.96
CA GLY A 38 6.69 -0.08 1.07
C GLY A 38 6.48 0.40 2.52
N GLN A 39 6.58 -0.49 3.51
CA GLN A 39 6.42 -0.17 4.94
C GLN A 39 5.16 0.69 5.22
N ILE A 40 4.07 0.45 4.46
CA ILE A 40 2.90 1.33 4.42
C ILE A 40 2.23 1.40 5.80
N LEU A 41 2.23 0.29 6.54
CA LEU A 41 1.64 0.23 7.88
C LEU A 41 2.41 1.09 8.89
N GLU A 42 3.73 1.18 8.77
CA GLU A 42 4.54 2.04 9.64
C GLU A 42 4.36 3.51 9.25
N ALA A 43 4.37 3.82 7.95
CA ALA A 43 4.10 5.18 7.46
C ALA A 43 2.72 5.70 7.90
N LEU A 44 1.70 4.83 7.95
CA LEU A 44 0.36 5.17 8.46
C LEU A 44 0.36 5.49 9.97
N LYS A 45 1.24 4.87 10.77
CA LYS A 45 1.37 5.17 12.21
C LYS A 45 2.00 6.53 12.48
N GLU A 46 2.82 7.02 11.56
CA GLU A 46 3.48 8.34 11.69
C GLU A 46 2.53 9.51 11.40
N ILE A 47 1.36 9.25 10.82
CA ILE A 47 0.37 10.28 10.51
C ILE A 47 -0.29 10.79 11.79
N LYS A 48 -0.01 12.04 12.14
CA LYS A 48 -0.55 12.71 13.34
C LYS A 48 -1.39 13.93 12.98
N ASP A 49 -1.13 14.52 11.82
CA ASP A 49 -1.64 15.81 11.40
C ASP A 49 -1.91 15.83 9.89
N ARG A 50 -2.48 16.92 9.39
CA ARG A 50 -2.85 17.04 7.97
C ARG A 50 -1.63 17.10 7.04
N GLU A 51 -0.51 17.62 7.51
CA GLU A 51 0.70 17.74 6.70
C GLU A 51 1.36 16.38 6.51
N THR A 52 1.48 15.59 7.59
CA THR A 52 1.97 14.20 7.52
C THR A 52 1.06 13.32 6.67
N LEU A 53 -0.27 13.52 6.72
CA LEU A 53 -1.21 12.86 5.81
C LEU A 53 -0.95 13.24 4.34
N GLN A 54 -0.75 14.52 4.02
CA GLN A 54 -0.44 14.93 2.65
C GLN A 54 0.90 14.37 2.15
N ARG A 55 1.90 14.26 3.03
CA ARG A 55 3.18 13.60 2.69
C ARG A 55 2.95 12.12 2.39
N PHE A 56 2.15 11.44 3.20
CA PHE A 56 1.76 10.04 2.94
C PHE A 56 1.04 9.88 1.59
N CYS A 57 0.08 10.77 1.27
CA CYS A 57 -0.59 10.73 -0.04
C CYS A 57 0.40 10.87 -1.20
N ARG A 58 1.32 11.84 -1.14
CA ARG A 58 2.36 12.03 -2.16
C ARG A 58 3.31 10.83 -2.25
N TYR A 59 3.65 10.23 -1.12
CA TYR A 59 4.45 9.00 -1.07
C TYR A 59 3.75 7.85 -1.81
N MET A 60 2.46 7.64 -1.55
CA MET A 60 1.65 6.64 -2.23
C MET A 60 1.52 6.91 -3.74
N GLU A 61 1.33 8.16 -4.14
CA GLU A 61 1.30 8.56 -5.56
C GLU A 61 2.63 8.24 -6.26
N ALA A 62 3.77 8.54 -5.62
CA ALA A 62 5.08 8.22 -6.16
C ALA A 62 5.27 6.70 -6.32
N LEU A 63 4.90 5.91 -5.31
CA LEU A 63 4.96 4.44 -5.40
C LEU A 63 4.12 3.90 -6.55
N VAL A 64 2.88 4.38 -6.72
CA VAL A 64 2.01 3.96 -7.81
C VAL A 64 2.54 4.43 -9.16
N ALA A 65 3.12 5.63 -9.25
CA ALA A 65 3.76 6.13 -10.47
C ALA A 65 4.94 5.25 -10.88
N TYR A 66 5.83 4.91 -9.94
CA TYR A 66 6.93 3.98 -10.20
C TYR A 66 6.41 2.59 -10.58
N PHE A 67 5.42 2.07 -9.86
CA PHE A 67 4.81 0.79 -10.18
C PHE A 67 4.18 0.78 -11.58
N LYS A 68 3.49 1.84 -12.00
CA LYS A 68 2.95 1.95 -13.37
C LYS A 68 4.04 2.10 -14.42
N PHE A 69 5.11 2.82 -14.10
CA PHE A 69 6.24 3.01 -15.01
C PHE A 69 7.00 1.70 -15.28
N TYR A 70 7.23 0.89 -14.24
CA TYR A 70 7.92 -0.40 -14.34
C TYR A 70 6.98 -1.57 -14.69
N GLY A 71 5.73 -1.56 -14.21
CA GLY A 71 4.74 -2.62 -14.40
C GLY A 71 4.00 -2.60 -15.75
N GLY A 72 4.35 -1.68 -16.66
CA GLY A 72 3.83 -1.61 -18.03
C GLY A 72 4.74 -2.25 -19.09
N LYS A 73 5.85 -2.85 -18.67
CA LYS A 73 6.81 -3.56 -19.54
C LYS A 73 7.28 -4.84 -18.85
N ASP A 74 6.44 -5.86 -18.87
CA ASP A 74 6.80 -7.28 -19.03
C ASP A 74 5.52 -8.14 -19.00
#